data_AF-A0A804NRR6-F1
#
_entry.id   AF-A0A804NRR6-F1
#
_cell.length_a   1.000
_cell.length_b   1.000
_cell.length_c   1.000
_cell.angle_alpha   90.00
_cell.angle_beta   90.00
_cell.angle_gamma   90.00
#
_symmetry.space_group_name_H-M   'P 1'
#
loop_
_entity.id
_entity.type
_entity.pdbx_description
1 polymer ?
#
loop_
_entity_poly.entity_id
_entity_poly.type
_entity_poly.pdbx_seq_one_letter_code
_entity_poly.pdbx_strand_id
1 'polypeptide(L)'
;MASSFLKTGGIVGGGDVGQYQLYDDLQARLEADTVGMAFSAATGPMLRHKVVAVSGVATLGLDTYDAHMFRPKNPTYKEVWHTASLYHLVHTAALLGAPITKRPNVFGGLLAAGIVLFSGTCYTVAYLEDRKFSSPAPLGGFAFIAAWASLLF
;
A
#
# COMPACT_ATOMS: atom_id res chain seq x y z
N MET A 1 35.99 6.49 4.32
CA MET A 1 36.01 5.54 5.46
C MET A 1 34.73 4.73 5.46
N ALA A 2 34.59 3.88 4.44
CA ALA A 2 33.39 3.10 4.15
C ALA A 2 33.86 1.67 3.84
N SER A 3 33.77 0.75 4.82
CA SER A 3 33.81 -0.72 4.62
C SER A 3 34.01 -1.57 5.90
N SER A 4 34.00 -1.03 7.13
CA SER A 4 34.51 -1.77 8.30
C SER A 4 33.49 -2.37 9.29
N PHE A 5 32.21 -2.59 8.93
CA PHE A 5 31.20 -3.09 9.90
C PHE A 5 30.48 -4.41 9.54
N LEU A 6 30.97 -5.18 8.57
CA LEU A 6 30.33 -6.43 8.13
C LEU A 6 30.91 -7.73 8.72
N LYS A 7 31.62 -7.70 9.85
CA LYS A 7 32.26 -8.92 10.37
C LYS A 7 32.43 -8.98 11.90
N THR A 8 31.35 -9.01 12.69
CA THR A 8 31.35 -9.62 14.04
C THR A 8 29.95 -9.68 14.68
N GLY A 9 29.52 -10.89 15.08
CA GLY A 9 28.33 -11.17 15.89
C GLY A 9 27.04 -11.32 15.05
N GLY A 10 26.38 -12.46 14.93
CA GLY A 10 26.31 -13.65 15.76
C GLY A 10 24.86 -14.15 15.60
N ILE A 11 24.66 -15.40 15.15
CA ILE A 11 23.35 -16.05 14.97
C ILE A 11 22.52 -15.53 13.77
N VAL A 12 22.93 -15.84 12.54
CA VAL A 12 22.04 -15.81 11.35
C VAL A 12 22.31 -17.08 10.55
N GLY A 13 21.26 -17.81 10.18
CA GLY A 13 21.31 -18.72 9.01
C GLY A 13 21.13 -20.19 9.32
N GLY A 14 19.89 -20.59 9.55
CA GLY A 14 19.43 -21.99 9.42
C GLY A 14 18.02 -22.11 8.83
N GLY A 15 17.44 -21.01 8.34
CA GLY A 15 16.19 -21.04 7.57
C GLY A 15 16.54 -21.31 6.11
N ASP A 16 15.98 -22.36 5.54
CA ASP A 16 16.18 -22.78 4.15
C ASP A 16 15.90 -21.58 3.22
N VAL A 17 16.80 -21.28 2.27
CA VAL A 17 16.61 -20.17 1.31
C VAL A 17 15.28 -20.31 0.58
N GLY A 18 14.80 -21.56 0.40
CA GLY A 18 13.49 -21.86 -0.16
C GLY A 18 12.30 -21.34 0.66
N GLN A 19 12.43 -21.21 1.99
CA GLN A 19 11.36 -20.71 2.84
C GLN A 19 11.14 -19.20 2.63
N TYR A 20 12.22 -18.41 2.58
CA TYR A 20 12.12 -16.97 2.31
C TYR A 20 11.58 -16.69 0.90
N GLN A 21 12.07 -17.42 -0.11
CA GLN A 21 11.56 -17.30 -1.48
C GLN A 21 10.07 -17.66 -1.56
N LEU A 22 9.63 -18.71 -0.85
CA LEU A 22 8.23 -19.10 -0.79
C LEU A 22 7.36 -18.00 -0.14
N TYR A 23 7.84 -17.34 0.93
CA TYR A 23 7.13 -16.23 1.54
C TYR A 23 6.99 -15.03 0.58
N ASP A 24 8.07 -14.67 -0.12
CA ASP A 24 8.06 -13.57 -1.09
C ASP A 24 7.09 -13.86 -2.25
N ASP A 25 7.09 -15.11 -2.77
CA ASP A 25 6.17 -15.54 -3.82
C ASP A 25 4.70 -15.53 -3.36
N LEU A 26 4.43 -15.98 -2.13
CA LEU A 26 3.09 -15.95 -1.54
C LEU A 26 2.60 -14.53 -1.31
N GLN A 27 3.46 -13.64 -0.84
CA GLN A 27 3.13 -12.23 -0.65
C GLN A 27 2.84 -11.56 -1.98
N ALA A 28 3.66 -11.77 -3.00
CA ALA A 28 3.44 -11.22 -4.34
C ALA A 28 2.11 -11.69 -4.95
N ARG A 29 1.75 -12.96 -4.76
CA ARG A 29 0.44 -13.51 -5.18
C ARG A 29 -0.72 -12.87 -4.44
N LEU A 30 -0.63 -12.77 -3.12
CA LEU A 30 -1.66 -12.14 -2.29
C LEU A 30 -1.88 -10.67 -2.67
N GLU A 31 -0.79 -9.93 -2.89
CA GLU A 31 -0.85 -8.54 -3.35
C GLU A 31 -1.50 -8.45 -4.73
N ALA A 32 -1.09 -9.29 -5.69
CA ALA A 32 -1.67 -9.32 -7.03
C ALA A 32 -3.18 -9.64 -7.01
N ASP A 33 -3.60 -10.63 -6.23
CA ASP A 33 -5.01 -11.00 -6.07
C ASP A 33 -5.80 -9.85 -5.41
N THR A 34 -5.23 -9.22 -4.38
CA THR A 34 -5.86 -8.08 -3.68
C THR A 34 -6.01 -6.88 -4.60
N VAL A 35 -4.99 -6.57 -5.40
CA VAL A 35 -5.01 -5.50 -6.40
C VAL A 35 -6.05 -5.79 -7.48
N GLY A 36 -6.08 -7.02 -8.00
CA GLY A 36 -7.06 -7.44 -9.00
C GLY A 36 -8.50 -7.35 -8.48
N MET A 37 -8.73 -7.79 -7.24
CA MET A 37 -10.02 -7.67 -6.57
C MET A 37 -10.40 -6.20 -6.35
N ALA A 38 -9.48 -5.36 -5.85
CA ALA A 38 -9.74 -3.94 -5.60
C ALA A 38 -10.01 -3.18 -6.92
N PHE A 39 -9.23 -3.46 -7.97
CA PHE A 39 -9.41 -2.87 -9.29
C PHE A 39 -10.77 -3.25 -9.87
N SER A 40 -11.09 -4.54 -9.92
CA SER A 40 -12.37 -5.05 -10.41
C SER A 40 -13.53 -4.47 -9.61
N ALA A 41 -13.40 -4.45 -8.28
CA ALA A 41 -14.41 -3.91 -7.37
C ALA A 41 -14.66 -2.42 -7.57
N ALA A 42 -13.61 -1.64 -7.84
CA ALA A 42 -13.70 -0.23 -8.10
C ALA A 42 -14.19 0.11 -9.51
N THR A 43 -14.17 -0.83 -10.47
CA THR A 43 -14.74 -0.60 -11.81
C THR A 43 -16.27 -0.68 -11.81
N GLY A 44 -16.89 -1.53 -11.00
CA GLY A 44 -18.35 -1.69 -10.96
C GLY A 44 -19.06 -0.57 -10.17
N PRO A 45 -20.17 0.02 -10.67
CA PRO A 45 -20.84 1.15 -10.00
C PRO A 45 -21.40 0.79 -8.61
N MET A 46 -21.97 -0.41 -8.45
CA MET A 46 -22.49 -0.86 -7.14
C MET A 46 -21.39 -1.26 -6.16
N LEU A 47 -20.29 -1.82 -6.68
CA LEU A 47 -19.22 -2.37 -5.86
C LEU A 47 -18.23 -1.29 -5.42
N ARG A 48 -18.02 -0.25 -6.24
CA ARG A 48 -17.19 0.92 -5.92
C ARG A 48 -17.60 1.60 -4.62
N HIS A 49 -18.89 1.80 -4.36
CA HIS A 49 -19.35 2.41 -3.12
C HIS A 49 -18.93 1.59 -1.90
N LYS A 50 -18.94 0.26 -2.00
CA LYS A 50 -18.44 -0.63 -0.95
C LYS A 50 -16.93 -0.48 -0.79
N VAL A 51 -16.17 -0.42 -1.89
CA VAL A 51 -14.72 -0.19 -1.84
C VAL A 51 -14.39 1.15 -1.16
N VAL A 52 -15.08 2.23 -1.54
CA VAL A 52 -14.91 3.54 -0.93
C VAL A 52 -15.24 3.51 0.56
N ALA A 53 -16.37 2.90 0.94
CA ALA A 53 -16.78 2.80 2.33
C ALA A 53 -15.78 2.00 3.17
N VAL A 54 -15.36 0.82 2.70
CA VAL A 54 -14.37 -0.04 3.37
C VAL A 54 -13.02 0.68 3.45
N SER A 55 -12.59 1.32 2.38
CA SER A 55 -11.33 2.08 2.34
C SER A 55 -11.35 3.27 3.30
N GLY A 56 -12.48 3.97 3.41
CA GLY A 56 -12.65 5.09 4.33
C GLY A 56 -12.62 4.64 5.79
N VAL A 57 -13.32 3.56 6.12
CA VAL A 57 -13.27 2.94 7.46
C VAL A 57 -11.85 2.49 7.80
N ALA A 58 -11.16 1.82 6.87
CA ALA A 58 -9.79 1.35 7.05
C ALA A 58 -8.84 2.52 7.30
N THR A 59 -8.95 3.60 6.52
CA THR A 59 -8.10 4.78 6.68
C THR A 59 -8.27 5.40 8.06
N LEU A 60 -9.52 5.66 8.49
CA LEU A 60 -9.78 6.24 9.81
C LEU A 60 -9.34 5.31 10.95
N GLY A 61 -9.47 3.99 10.78
CA GLY A 61 -8.97 3.00 11.74
C GLY A 61 -7.43 3.03 11.85
N LEU A 62 -6.73 3.13 10.73
CA LEU A 62 -5.27 3.20 10.68
C LEU A 62 -4.73 4.54 11.17
N ASP A 63 -5.43 5.65 10.91
CA ASP A 63 -5.11 6.98 11.42
C ASP A 63 -5.27 7.08 12.95
N THR A 64 -6.36 6.51 13.47
CA THR A 64 -6.58 6.47 14.92
C THR A 64 -5.59 5.56 15.63
N TYR A 65 -5.20 4.45 15.00
CA TYR A 65 -4.13 3.58 15.47
C TYR A 65 -2.77 4.29 15.50
N ASP A 66 -2.41 5.05 14.44
CA ASP A 66 -1.19 5.87 14.41
C ASP A 66 -1.09 6.83 15.60
N ALA A 67 -2.18 7.56 15.84
CA ALA A 67 -2.22 8.63 16.83
C ALA A 67 -2.09 8.12 18.28
N HIS A 68 -2.62 6.92 18.57
CA HIS A 68 -2.73 6.44 19.95
C HIS A 68 -1.78 5.30 20.29
N MET A 69 -1.64 4.33 19.38
CA MET A 69 -1.05 3.02 19.67
C MET A 69 0.29 2.80 18.95
N PHE A 70 0.46 3.38 17.76
CA PHE A 70 1.66 3.14 16.97
C PHE A 70 2.89 3.85 17.55
N ARG A 71 3.84 3.05 18.02
CA ARG A 71 5.10 3.50 18.63
C ARG A 71 6.28 2.68 18.10
N PRO A 72 6.70 2.90 16.84
CA PRO A 72 7.83 2.17 16.27
C PRO A 72 9.13 2.50 17.02
N LYS A 73 10.08 1.55 17.01
CA LYS A 73 11.40 1.76 17.64
C LYS A 73 12.18 2.87 16.93
N ASN A 74 12.08 2.92 15.61
CA ASN A 74 12.64 4.00 14.81
C ASN A 74 11.54 5.01 14.40
N PRO A 75 11.67 6.30 14.76
CA PRO A 75 10.67 7.33 14.41
C PRO A 75 10.44 7.50 12.90
N THR A 76 11.40 7.13 12.06
CA THR A 76 11.23 7.14 10.60
C THR A 76 10.05 6.28 10.14
N TYR A 77 9.76 5.16 10.80
CA TYR A 77 8.60 4.34 10.44
C TYR A 77 7.26 4.98 10.81
N LYS A 78 7.27 5.91 11.77
CA LYS A 78 6.10 6.74 12.06
C LYS A 78 5.79 7.70 10.91
N GLU A 79 6.82 8.29 10.30
CA GLU A 79 6.66 9.12 9.10
C GLU A 79 6.17 8.30 7.90
N VAL A 80 6.66 7.07 7.73
CA VAL A 80 6.18 6.15 6.69
C VAL A 80 4.71 5.79 6.89
N TRP A 81 4.31 5.47 8.13
CA TRP A 81 2.90 5.21 8.46
C TRP A 81 2.02 6.43 8.16
N HIS A 82 2.43 7.61 8.62
CA HIS A 82 1.70 8.85 8.37
C HIS A 82 1.55 9.15 6.86
N THR A 83 2.59 8.85 6.07
CA THR A 83 2.53 8.97 4.60
C THR A 83 1.54 7.99 4.00
N ALA A 84 1.56 6.72 4.46
CA ALA A 84 0.62 5.69 4.01
C ALA A 84 -0.83 6.13 4.23
N SER A 85 -1.12 6.57 5.46
CA SER A 85 -2.37 7.18 5.93
C SER A 85 -2.85 8.33 5.07
N LEU A 86 -2.00 9.34 4.88
CA LEU A 86 -2.37 10.53 4.11
C LEU A 86 -2.74 10.16 2.67
N TYR A 87 -1.93 9.33 2.00
CA TYR A 87 -2.20 8.92 0.63
C TYR A 87 -3.45 8.04 0.54
N HIS A 88 -3.67 7.16 1.50
CA HIS A 88 -4.86 6.32 1.59
C HIS A 88 -6.13 7.18 1.70
N LEU A 89 -6.12 8.19 2.58
CA LEU A 89 -7.25 9.10 2.77
C LEU A 89 -7.55 9.93 1.52
N VAL A 90 -6.53 10.60 0.99
CA VAL A 90 -6.67 11.49 -0.17
C VAL A 90 -7.21 10.72 -1.38
N HIS A 91 -6.72 9.51 -1.62
CA HIS A 91 -7.12 8.72 -2.77
C HIS A 91 -8.46 8.01 -2.55
N THR A 92 -8.82 7.70 -1.30
CA THR A 92 -10.18 7.27 -0.95
C THR A 92 -11.20 8.39 -1.20
N ALA A 93 -10.86 9.63 -0.82
CA ALA A 93 -11.69 10.80 -1.11
C ALA A 93 -11.82 11.05 -2.62
N ALA A 94 -10.73 10.89 -3.38
CA ALA A 94 -10.77 10.94 -4.84
C ALA A 94 -11.64 9.81 -5.44
N LEU A 95 -11.58 8.60 -4.86
CA LEU A 95 -12.37 7.45 -5.30
C LEU A 95 -13.88 7.64 -5.07
N LEU A 96 -14.27 8.36 -4.01
CA LEU A 96 -15.66 8.81 -3.79
C LEU A 96 -16.15 9.68 -4.95
N GLY A 97 -15.27 10.54 -5.48
CA GLY A 97 -15.55 11.39 -6.65
C GLY A 97 -15.42 10.66 -8.00
N ALA A 98 -15.04 9.39 -8.04
CA ALA A 98 -14.87 8.69 -9.31
C ALA A 98 -16.14 8.60 -10.19
N PRO A 99 -17.37 8.42 -9.65
CA PRO A 99 -18.59 8.32 -10.46
C PRO A 99 -18.92 9.56 -11.30
N ILE A 100 -18.43 10.75 -10.93
CA ILE A 100 -18.69 12.00 -11.67
C ILE A 100 -17.70 12.25 -12.82
N THR A 101 -16.73 11.37 -13.01
CA THR A 101 -15.69 11.50 -14.04
C THR A 101 -16.14 10.90 -15.38
N LYS A 102 -15.49 11.27 -16.49
CA LYS A 102 -15.81 10.72 -17.83
C LYS A 102 -15.54 9.21 -17.93
N ARG A 103 -14.53 8.70 -17.23
CA ARG A 103 -14.08 7.31 -17.27
C ARG A 103 -14.01 6.75 -15.84
N PRO A 104 -15.15 6.60 -15.16
CA PRO A 104 -15.19 6.23 -13.75
C PRO A 104 -14.50 4.89 -13.49
N ASN A 105 -14.60 3.94 -14.43
CA ASN A 105 -14.03 2.60 -14.28
C ASN A 105 -12.50 2.63 -14.26
N VAL A 106 -11.89 3.35 -15.20
CA VAL A 106 -10.43 3.48 -15.31
C VAL A 106 -9.89 4.26 -14.12
N PHE A 107 -10.47 5.43 -13.85
CA PHE A 107 -10.03 6.28 -12.75
C PHE A 107 -10.14 5.58 -11.39
N GLY A 108 -11.30 4.99 -11.10
CA GLY A 108 -11.49 4.31 -9.82
C GLY A 108 -10.72 3.01 -9.68
N GLY A 109 -10.62 2.22 -10.76
CA GLY A 109 -9.79 1.01 -10.77
C GLY A 109 -8.33 1.32 -10.44
N LEU A 110 -7.77 2.32 -11.11
CA LEU A 110 -6.37 2.73 -10.90
C LEU A 110 -6.14 3.36 -9.51
N LEU A 111 -7.09 4.16 -9.00
CA LEU A 111 -7.03 4.67 -7.62
C LEU A 111 -7.02 3.52 -6.60
N ALA A 112 -7.94 2.56 -6.74
CA ALA A 112 -8.02 1.42 -5.82
C ALA A 112 -6.76 0.55 -5.87
N ALA A 113 -6.24 0.27 -7.08
CA ALA A 113 -4.97 -0.43 -7.25
C ALA A 113 -3.80 0.33 -6.60
N GLY A 114 -3.74 1.66 -6.79
CA GLY A 114 -2.73 2.50 -6.18
C GLY A 114 -2.81 2.53 -4.65
N ILE A 115 -4.00 2.58 -4.06
CA ILE A 115 -4.20 2.52 -2.60
C ILE A 115 -3.61 1.22 -2.04
N VAL A 116 -3.93 0.09 -2.68
CA VAL A 116 -3.44 -1.22 -2.23
C VAL A 116 -1.92 -1.31 -2.38
N LEU A 117 -1.37 -0.96 -3.54
CA LEU A 117 0.06 -1.10 -3.83
C LEU A 117 0.96 -0.07 -3.14
N PHE A 118 0.50 1.16 -2.95
CA PHE A 118 1.31 2.21 -2.34
C PHE A 118 1.06 2.25 -0.83
N SER A 119 -0.16 2.59 -0.41
CA SER A 119 -0.48 2.73 1.01
C SER A 119 -0.37 1.39 1.73
N GLY A 120 -0.86 0.30 1.15
CA GLY A 120 -0.70 -1.04 1.72
C GLY A 120 0.77 -1.41 1.99
N THR A 121 1.64 -1.21 1.00
CA THR A 121 3.09 -1.41 1.16
C THR A 121 3.72 -0.49 2.19
N CYS A 122 3.34 0.78 2.25
CA CYS A 122 3.88 1.68 3.26
C CYS A 122 3.44 1.28 4.68
N TYR A 123 2.20 0.82 4.87
CA TYR A 123 1.76 0.27 6.15
C TYR A 123 2.53 -0.99 6.54
N THR A 124 2.79 -1.92 5.61
CA THR A 124 3.58 -3.13 5.91
C THR A 124 5.02 -2.80 6.27
N VAL A 125 5.67 -1.90 5.53
CA VAL A 125 7.02 -1.41 5.82
C VAL A 125 7.09 -0.71 7.18
N ALA A 126 6.09 0.11 7.52
CA ALA A 126 6.03 0.78 8.81
C ALA A 126 5.79 -0.19 9.97
N TYR A 127 4.88 -1.16 9.78
CA TYR A 127 4.52 -2.14 10.81
C TYR A 127 5.65 -3.14 11.09
N LEU A 128 6.31 -3.65 10.05
CA LEU A 128 7.41 -4.60 10.17
C LEU A 128 8.74 -3.92 10.50
N GLU A 129 8.80 -2.58 10.44
CA GLU A 129 10.03 -1.80 10.57
C GLU A 129 11.15 -2.29 9.63
N ASP A 130 10.78 -2.77 8.44
CA ASP A 130 11.70 -3.29 7.42
C ASP A 130 11.37 -2.73 6.02
N ARG A 131 12.32 -2.02 5.43
CA ARG A 131 12.21 -1.39 4.11
C ARG A 131 12.33 -2.38 2.95
N LYS A 132 12.72 -3.63 3.18
CA LYS A 132 12.79 -4.66 2.12
C LYS A 132 11.45 -4.88 1.42
N PHE A 133 10.35 -4.69 2.14
CA PHE A 133 9.00 -4.84 1.60
C PHE A 133 8.54 -3.65 0.75
N SER A 134 9.37 -2.61 0.54
CA SER A 134 8.98 -1.41 -0.22
C SER A 134 8.94 -1.57 -1.74
N SER A 135 9.31 -2.74 -2.27
CA SER A 135 9.36 -3.03 -3.71
C SER A 135 8.07 -2.74 -4.51
N PRO A 136 6.85 -2.97 -3.97
CA PRO A 136 5.61 -2.66 -4.70
C PRO A 136 5.23 -1.18 -4.72
N ALA A 137 5.76 -0.37 -3.79
CA ALA A 137 5.33 1.03 -3.62
C ALA A 137 5.48 1.89 -4.90
N PRO A 138 6.59 1.80 -5.67
CA PRO A 138 6.71 2.55 -6.93
C PRO A 138 5.60 2.22 -7.93
N LEU A 139 5.18 0.96 -8.04
CA LEU A 139 4.09 0.56 -8.93
C LEU A 139 2.76 1.19 -8.52
N GLY A 140 2.49 1.26 -7.21
CA GLY A 140 1.32 1.98 -6.69
C GLY A 140 1.36 3.48 -7.00
N GLY A 141 2.54 4.10 -6.91
CA GLY A 141 2.75 5.49 -7.33
C GLY A 141 2.45 5.72 -8.81
N PHE A 142 2.92 4.83 -9.70
CA PHE A 142 2.57 4.88 -11.12
C PHE A 142 1.07 4.68 -11.37
N ALA A 143 0.40 3.81 -10.62
CA ALA A 143 -1.05 3.62 -10.69
C ALA A 143 -1.80 4.91 -10.33
N PHE A 144 -1.36 5.63 -9.29
CA PHE A 144 -1.92 6.95 -8.96
C PHE A 144 -1.72 7.97 -10.08
N ILE A 145 -0.50 8.08 -10.62
CA ILE A 145 -0.22 8.99 -11.74
C ILE A 145 -1.12 8.65 -12.93
N ALA A 146 -1.25 7.38 -13.28
CA ALA A 146 -2.11 6.92 -14.36
C ALA A 146 -3.60 7.22 -14.09
N ALA A 147 -4.05 7.08 -12.84
CA ALA A 147 -5.41 7.44 -12.44
C ALA A 147 -5.68 8.92 -12.72
N TRP A 148 -4.86 9.82 -12.18
CA TRP A 148 -5.02 11.25 -12.39
C TRP A 148 -4.87 11.64 -13.87
N ALA A 149 -3.92 11.06 -14.59
CA ALA A 149 -3.75 11.28 -16.03
C ALA A 149 -4.97 10.82 -16.83
N SER A 150 -5.69 9.77 -16.39
CA SER A 150 -6.90 9.29 -17.07
C SER A 150 -8.04 10.31 -17.11
N LEU A 151 -8.00 11.34 -16.24
CA LEU A 151 -8.98 12.43 -16.23
C LEU A 151 -8.75 13.47 -17.34
N LEU A 152 -7.55 13.49 -17.95
CA LEU A 152 -7.23 14.43 -19.03
C LEU A 152 -7.98 14.14 -20.34
N PHE A 153 -8.58 12.95 -20.49
CA PHE A 153 -9.21 12.47 -21.72
C PHE A 153 -10.69 12.09 -21.50
#